data_AF-R9CB28-F1
#
_entry.id   AF-R9CB28-F1
#
_cell.length_a   1.000
_cell.length_b   1.000
_cell.length_c   1.000
_cell.angle_alpha   90.00
_cell.angle_beta   90.00
_cell.angle_gamma   90.00
#
_symmetry.space_group_name_H-M   'P 1'
#
loop_
_entity.id
_entity.type
_entity.pdbx_description
1 polymer ?
#
loop_
_entity_poly.entity_id
_entity_poly.type
_entity_poly.pdbx_seq_one_letter_code
_entity_poly.pdbx_strand_id
1 'polypeptide(L)'
;MKYELILFDADETLFDFRKSEKYAFENSMREFNLSYNEDYHLKIYSDINAKVWKEFEEGSISQEMLKVERFKRLSNKLGIYFNEVDFARAYMNHLSDASFYIMKVFS
;
A
#
# COMPACT_ATOMS: atom_id res chain seq x y z
N MET A 1 -7.08 -24.42 -1.83
CA MET A 1 -7.06 -23.89 -0.45
C MET A 1 -7.93 -22.65 -0.46
N LYS A 2 -9.01 -22.63 0.33
CA LYS A 2 -9.88 -21.46 0.49
C LYS A 2 -9.13 -20.49 1.38
N TYR A 3 -8.79 -19.31 0.88
CA TYR A 3 -8.49 -18.20 1.77
C TYR A 3 -9.84 -17.81 2.39
N GLU A 4 -9.99 -18.06 3.69
CA GLU A 4 -10.94 -17.31 4.48
C GLU A 4 -10.52 -15.85 4.32
N LEU A 5 -11.35 -15.05 3.65
CA LEU A 5 -11.29 -13.61 3.76
C LEU A 5 -11.58 -13.34 5.24
N ILE A 6 -10.52 -13.24 6.04
CA ILE A 6 -10.62 -12.91 7.44
C ILE A 6 -11.02 -11.43 7.51
N LEU A 7 -12.31 -11.17 7.37
CA LEU A 7 -12.97 -9.96 7.86
C LEU A 7 -13.05 -10.11 9.38
N PHE A 8 -11.96 -9.80 10.09
CA PHE A 8 -12.02 -9.59 11.53
C PHE A 8 -12.83 -8.32 11.82
N ASP A 9 -13.65 -8.38 12.85
CA ASP A 9 -14.53 -7.34 13.39
C ASP A 9 -13.88 -5.93 13.32
N ALA A 10 -14.53 -5.02 12.59
CA ALA A 10 -13.87 -4.28 11.51
C ALA A 10 -13.63 -2.78 11.73
N ASP A 11 -13.82 -2.23 12.94
CA ASP A 11 -13.69 -0.77 13.13
C ASP A 11 -12.34 -0.35 13.72
N GLU A 12 -11.84 -0.96 14.80
CA GLU A 12 -10.58 -0.52 15.42
C GLU A 12 -9.33 -0.99 14.65
N THR A 13 -9.30 -2.24 14.18
CA THR A 13 -8.12 -2.83 13.49
C THR A 13 -7.93 -2.32 12.05
N LEU A 14 -9.03 -2.13 11.31
CA LEU A 14 -9.00 -1.53 9.96
C LEU A 14 -8.72 -0.03 10.01
N PHE A 15 -9.18 0.66 11.07
CA PHE A 15 -8.81 2.06 11.30
C PHE A 15 -7.30 2.20 11.51
N ASP A 16 -6.70 1.33 12.31
CA ASP A 16 -5.25 1.29 12.48
C ASP A 16 -4.54 0.97 11.16
N PHE A 17 -5.04 0.01 10.36
CA PHE A 17 -4.45 -0.27 9.04
C PHE A 17 -4.49 0.95 8.11
N ARG A 18 -5.63 1.64 7.97
CA ARG A 18 -5.75 2.83 7.11
C ARG A 18 -4.83 3.96 7.59
N LYS A 19 -4.70 4.12 8.90
CA LYS A 19 -3.81 5.11 9.52
C LYS A 19 -2.34 4.77 9.25
N SER A 20 -1.94 3.51 9.39
CA SER A 20 -0.59 3.04 9.06
C SER A 20 -0.31 3.14 7.56
N GLU A 21 -1.30 2.85 6.70
CA GLU A 21 -1.20 2.98 5.24
C GLU A 21 -0.95 4.42 4.82
N LYS A 22 -1.76 5.35 5.34
CA LYS A 22 -1.59 6.79 5.13
C LYS A 22 -0.21 7.26 5.59
N TYR A 23 0.19 6.89 6.81
CA TYR A 23 1.49 7.26 7.36
C TYR A 23 2.62 6.73 6.47
N ALA A 24 2.57 5.47 6.08
CA ALA A 24 3.58 4.84 5.25
C ALA A 24 3.70 5.54 3.89
N PHE A 25 2.56 5.79 3.24
CA PHE A 25 2.51 6.43 1.95
C PHE A 25 3.06 7.86 1.98
N GLU A 26 2.63 8.67 2.95
CA GLU A 26 3.09 10.05 3.11
C GLU A 26 4.60 10.12 3.36
N ASN A 27 5.14 9.26 4.23
CA ASN A 27 6.56 9.25 4.52
C ASN A 27 7.40 8.73 3.34
N SER A 28 6.91 7.76 2.57
CA SER A 28 7.57 7.34 1.33
C SER A 28 7.62 8.46 0.29
N MET A 29 6.53 9.21 0.11
CA MET A 29 6.51 10.37 -0.79
C MET A 29 7.56 11.41 -0.37
N ARG A 30 7.66 11.69 0.94
CA ARG A 30 8.66 12.62 1.50
C ARG A 30 10.09 12.13 1.34
N GLU A 31 10.36 10.84 1.60
CA GLU A 31 11.69 10.24 1.46
C GLU A 31 12.20 10.35 0.01
N PHE A 32 11.30 10.25 -0.97
CA PHE A 32 11.59 10.42 -2.39
C PHE A 32 11.60 11.88 -2.85
N ASN A 33 11.48 12.85 -1.93
CA ASN A 33 11.39 14.28 -2.21
C ASN A 33 10.22 14.66 -3.15
N LEU A 34 9.14 13.87 -3.11
CA LEU A 34 7.93 14.11 -3.88
C LEU A 34 6.98 15.02 -3.12
N SER A 35 6.31 15.91 -3.85
CA SER A 35 5.23 16.70 -3.28
C SER A 35 4.10 15.79 -2.83
N TYR A 36 3.61 15.99 -1.61
CA TYR A 36 2.48 15.25 -1.06
C TYR A 36 1.30 16.18 -0.80
N ASN A 37 0.15 15.75 -1.31
CA ASN A 37 -1.15 16.36 -1.07
C ASN A 37 -2.10 15.20 -0.83
N GLU A 38 -2.69 15.15 0.36
CA GLU A 38 -3.54 14.05 0.80
C GLU A 38 -4.76 13.86 -0.12
N ASP A 39 -5.51 14.92 -0.38
CA ASP A 39 -6.75 14.86 -1.18
C ASP A 39 -6.54 14.40 -2.63
N TYR A 40 -5.32 14.57 -3.15
CA TYR A 40 -4.95 14.15 -4.49
C TYR A 40 -4.18 12.83 -4.52
N HIS A 41 -3.02 12.76 -3.87
CA HIS A 41 -2.10 11.64 -3.98
C HIS A 41 -2.60 10.42 -3.21
N LEU A 42 -3.08 10.61 -1.97
CA LEU A 42 -3.58 9.49 -1.16
C LEU A 42 -4.81 8.88 -1.81
N LYS A 43 -5.73 9.71 -2.32
CA LYS A 43 -6.92 9.23 -3.05
C LYS A 43 -6.56 8.37 -4.26
N ILE A 44 -5.64 8.83 -5.10
CA ILE A 44 -5.18 8.07 -6.27
C ILE A 44 -4.50 6.76 -5.84
N TYR A 45 -3.65 6.82 -4.81
CA TYR A 45 -3.01 5.63 -4.27
C TYR A 45 -4.03 4.61 -3.75
N SER A 46 -5.01 5.03 -2.93
CA SER A 46 -6.03 4.14 -2.38
C SER A 46 -6.85 3.45 -3.47
N ASP A 47 -7.23 4.17 -4.52
CA ASP A 47 -7.95 3.61 -5.67
C ASP A 47 -7.13 2.55 -6.42
N ILE A 48 -5.82 2.78 -6.57
CA ILE A 48 -4.90 1.85 -7.23
C ILE A 48 -4.65 0.64 -6.34
N ASN A 49 -4.36 0.85 -5.07
CA ASN A 49 -4.07 -0.21 -4.11
C ASN A 49 -5.27 -1.15 -4.00
N ALA A 50 -6.50 -0.63 -3.88
CA ALA A 50 -7.71 -1.45 -3.86
C ALA A 50 -7.87 -2.33 -5.11
N LYS A 51 -7.57 -1.80 -6.30
CA LYS A 51 -7.62 -2.58 -7.56
C LYS A 51 -6.58 -3.68 -7.61
N VAL A 52 -5.34 -3.38 -7.21
CA VAL A 52 -4.24 -4.36 -7.19
C VAL A 52 -4.52 -5.46 -6.16
N TRP A 53 -5.07 -5.12 -4.99
CA TRP A 53 -5.53 -6.10 -4.00
C TRP A 53 -6.60 -7.02 -4.57
N LYS A 54 -7.60 -6.47 -5.25
CA LYS A 54 -8.65 -7.27 -5.90
C LYS A 54 -8.06 -8.24 -6.94
N GLU A 55 -7.12 -7.78 -7.77
CA GLU A 55 -6.45 -8.66 -8.75
C GLU A 55 -5.64 -9.77 -8.09
N PHE A 56 -5.03 -9.52 -6.92
CA PHE A 56 -4.35 -10.53 -6.12
C PHE A 56 -5.34 -11.55 -5.54
N GLU A 57 -6.47 -11.10 -4.98
CA GLU A 57 -7.53 -11.97 -4.47
C GLU A 57 -8.14 -12.85 -5.57
N GLU A 58 -8.21 -12.35 -6.80
CA GLU A 58 -8.63 -13.08 -7.99
C GLU A 58 -7.55 -14.04 -8.53
N GLY A 59 -6.33 -14.02 -7.96
CA GLY A 59 -5.20 -14.85 -8.38
C GLY A 59 -4.52 -14.38 -9.68
N SER A 60 -4.85 -13.17 -10.16
CA SER A 60 -4.31 -12.61 -11.40
C SER A 60 -2.89 -12.07 -11.25
N ILE A 61 -2.47 -11.74 -10.02
CA ILE A 61 -1.10 -11.33 -9.69
C ILE A 61 -0.60 -12.04 -8.44
N SER A 62 0.71 -12.21 -8.30
CA SER A 62 1.34 -12.75 -7.09
C SER A 62 1.51 -11.68 -6.02
N GLN A 63 1.72 -12.10 -4.78
CA GLN A 63 2.00 -11.20 -3.66
C GLN A 63 3.27 -10.36 -3.89
N GLU A 64 4.31 -10.94 -4.51
CA GLU A 64 5.53 -10.22 -4.87
C GLU A 64 5.23 -9.11 -5.90
N MET A 65 4.41 -9.43 -6.90
CA MET A 65 4.00 -8.43 -7.90
C MET A 65 3.14 -7.33 -7.29
N LEU A 66 2.18 -7.67 -6.41
CA LEU A 66 1.33 -6.68 -5.73
C LEU A 66 2.14 -5.56 -5.06
N LYS A 67 3.23 -5.92 -4.38
CA LYS A 67 4.06 -4.96 -3.62
C LYS A 67 4.60 -3.84 -4.50
N VAL A 68 5.04 -4.16 -5.71
CA VAL A 68 5.67 -3.22 -6.66
C VAL A 68 4.67 -2.65 -7.66
N GLU A 69 3.73 -3.46 -8.14
CA GLU A 69 2.78 -3.11 -9.21
C GLU A 69 1.89 -1.91 -8.84
N ARG A 70 1.46 -1.81 -7.57
CA ARG A 70 0.70 -0.63 -7.10
C ARG A 70 1.46 0.68 -7.26
N PHE A 71 2.78 0.66 -7.06
CA PHE A 71 3.62 1.86 -7.17
C PHE A 71 4.01 2.14 -8.62
N LYS A 72 4.13 1.10 -9.46
CA LYS A 72 4.23 1.26 -10.92
C LYS A 72 3.01 1.93 -11.52
N ARG A 73 1.81 1.48 -11.12
CA ARG A 73 0.56 2.12 -11.55
C ARG A 73 0.43 3.54 -11.02
N LEU A 74 0.88 3.79 -9.79
CA LEU A 74 0.89 5.11 -9.18
C LEU A 74 1.80 6.08 -9.94
N SER A 75 3.05 5.68 -10.19
CA SER A 75 4.04 6.42 -10.98
C SER A 75 3.45 6.85 -12.33
N ASN A 76 2.89 5.89 -13.06
CA ASN A 76 2.22 6.15 -14.35
C ASN A 76 1.00 7.06 -14.23
N LYS A 77 0.18 6.91 -13.17
CA LYS A 77 -1.05 7.70 -13.00
C LYS A 77 -0.78 9.14 -12.60
N LEU A 78 0.25 9.38 -11.79
CA LEU A 78 0.67 10.70 -11.36
C LEU A 78 1.56 11.40 -12.40
N GLY A 79 2.15 10.65 -13.34
CA GLY A 79 3.16 11.18 -14.26
C GLY A 79 4.47 11.54 -13.55
N ILE A 80 4.75 10.87 -12.42
CA ILE A 80 5.94 11.10 -11.60
C ILE A 80 6.81 9.86 -11.69
N TYR A 81 8.05 10.03 -12.13
CA TYR A 81 9.00 8.93 -12.25
C TYR A 81 9.80 8.76 -10.97
N PHE A 82 9.67 7.59 -10.34
CA PHE A 82 10.49 7.13 -9.22
C PHE A 82 10.77 5.63 -9.40
N ASN A 83 11.82 5.10 -8.78
CA ASN A 83 12.07 3.67 -8.78
C ASN A 83 11.00 2.96 -7.92
N GLU A 84 10.14 2.16 -8.55
CA GLU A 84 8.98 1.55 -7.92
C GLU A 84 9.37 0.50 -6.88
N VAL A 85 10.50 -0.18 -7.09
CA VAL A 85 11.03 -1.20 -6.17
C VAL A 85 11.57 -0.55 -4.91
N ASP A 86 12.32 0.55 -5.06
CA ASP A 86 12.83 1.30 -3.92
C ASP A 86 11.70 1.99 -3.17
N PHE A 87 10.71 2.53 -3.88
CA PHE A 87 9.53 3.12 -3.26
C PHE A 87 8.73 2.07 -2.48
N ALA A 88 8.56 0.88 -3.05
CA ALA A 88 7.92 -0.24 -2.35
C ALA A 88 8.67 -0.61 -1.07
N ARG A 89 10.00 -0.61 -1.09
CA ARG A 89 10.83 -0.88 0.09
C ARG A 89 10.63 0.19 1.17
N ALA A 90 10.73 1.47 0.81
CA ALA A 90 10.50 2.58 1.73
C ALA A 90 9.11 2.50 2.35
N TYR A 91 8.09 2.25 1.53
CA TYR A 91 6.71 2.08 2.00
C TYR A 91 6.57 0.94 3.00
N MET A 92 7.14 -0.23 2.71
CA MET A 92 7.06 -1.37 3.64
C MET A 92 7.77 -1.09 4.97
N ASN A 93 8.89 -0.35 4.94
CA ASN A 93 9.59 0.07 6.16
C ASN A 93 8.70 0.98 7.01
N HIS A 94 8.19 2.07 6.44
CA HIS A 94 7.30 3.00 7.17
C HIS A 94 5.98 2.35 7.60
N LEU A 95 5.46 1.39 6.84
CA LEU A 95 4.28 0.62 7.22
C LEU A 95 4.58 -0.20 8.47
N SER A 96 5.73 -0.88 8.51
CA SER A 96 6.14 -1.71 9.65
C SER A 96 6.34 -0.88 10.92
N ASP A 97 6.90 0.33 10.79
CA ASP A 97 7.05 1.29 11.88
C ASP A 97 5.71 1.77 12.44
N ALA A 98 4.70 1.89 11.58
CA ALA A 98 3.35 2.33 11.95
C ALA A 98 2.41 1.19 12.35
N SER A 99 2.79 -0.08 12.15
CA SER A 99 1.87 -1.22 12.26
C SER A 99 2.41 -2.35 13.15
N PHE A 100 2.85 -2.01 14.36
CA PHE A 100 3.48 -2.93 15.34
C PHE A 100 2.70 -4.24 15.60
N TYR A 101 1.41 -4.32 15.23
CA TYR A 101 0.55 -5.51 15.38
C TYR A 101 0.10 -6.19 14.07
N ILE A 102 0.30 -5.60 12.88
CA ILE A 102 -0.28 -6.10 11.60
C ILE A 102 0.64 -7.12 10.91
N MET A 103 1.91 -7.21 11.32
CA MET A 103 2.97 -7.86 10.55
C MET A 103 2.92 -9.41 10.51
N LYS A 104 1.96 -10.08 11.17
CA LYS A 104 1.85 -11.55 11.14
C LYS A 104 1.22 -12.13 9.87
N VAL A 105 0.69 -11.30 8.96
CA VAL A 105 0.01 -11.79 7.74
C VAL A 105 0.94 -11.85 6.51
N PHE A 106 2.15 -11.29 6.60
CA PHE A 106 3.06 -11.15 5.46
C PHE A 106 4.44 -11.82 5.62
N SER A 107 4.63 -12.60 6.69
CA SER A 107 5.84 -13.42 6.94
C SER A 107 5.65 -14.87 6.52
#